data_AF-A0AA88W993-F1
#
_entry.id   AF-A0AA88W993-F1
#
_cell.length_a   1.000
_cell.length_b   1.000
_cell.length_c   1.000
_cell.angle_alpha   90.00
_cell.angle_beta   90.00
_cell.angle_gamma   90.00
#
_symmetry.space_group_name_H-M   'P 1'
#
loop_
_entity.id
_entity.type
_entity.pdbx_description
1 polymer ?
#
loop_
_entity_poly.entity_id
_entity_poly.type
_entity_poly.pdbx_seq_one_letter_code
_entity_poly.pdbx_strand_id
1 'polypeptide(L)'
;MASRLAFGSVCLSMVFMLACISDARLRLPERFFNVRAFGAVPDGRTDNTNAFLRAWDVACRWRGPSRVYVPFGTFMVGSVKFKGPCDGPIAFVIKGDLKAPTDPRSFSVDHWLSFLYVDGLVNMRFDFVSNSKVNHIRSIDSKNAHFNLFACTNMNMSHIRIITPSWAPNTDGIHIGSSSNIQISHSIIGTGDDCIAMVSGSQDIDISDVICGPGHGISIGSLGRGQIDNDVTGVAVSNCTFVGTQNGIRIKTWAPSSAGLASGFTFEDINMNRVNNPIFIDQQYCPHPPCDRQIVCECERKWLKCFLSNFMQASSRIQVSNVTMRNIWGISTSKAAVTMNCSGSVPCKQITLANINLAYRGPGGPAISACSNVRGKAYGQQLPPGCL
;
A
#
# COMPACT_ATOMS: atom_id res chain seq x y z
N MET A 1 35.99 19.93 -87.30
CA MET A 1 34.70 19.37 -86.83
C MET A 1 34.95 18.52 -85.60
N ALA A 2 34.03 18.56 -84.63
CA ALA A 2 33.86 17.63 -83.49
C ALA A 2 35.13 17.17 -82.72
N SER A 3 35.42 17.85 -81.62
CA SER A 3 36.26 17.36 -80.52
C SER A 3 35.63 16.18 -79.78
N ARG A 4 36.39 15.09 -79.56
CA ARG A 4 36.08 14.03 -78.59
C ARG A 4 37.37 13.49 -77.95
N LEU A 5 37.56 13.76 -76.66
CA LEU A 5 38.43 13.00 -75.77
C LEU A 5 37.78 13.08 -74.38
N ALA A 6 37.38 11.94 -73.83
CA ALA A 6 36.62 11.86 -72.58
C ALA A 6 37.55 11.85 -71.36
N PHE A 7 37.13 12.48 -70.27
CA PHE A 7 37.85 12.47 -69.00
C PHE A 7 37.89 11.07 -68.39
N GLY A 8 39.09 10.63 -67.98
CA GLY A 8 39.29 9.40 -67.22
C GLY A 8 38.80 9.53 -65.78
N SER A 9 38.26 8.43 -65.23
CA SER A 9 37.72 8.40 -63.87
C SER A 9 38.80 8.59 -62.79
N VAL A 10 38.58 9.54 -61.90
CA VAL A 10 39.23 9.61 -60.58
C VAL A 10 38.13 9.87 -59.53
N CYS A 11 38.34 9.37 -58.32
CA CYS A 11 37.48 9.52 -57.13
C CYS A 11 36.29 8.54 -57.01
N LEU A 12 36.60 7.27 -56.75
CA LEU A 12 35.67 6.29 -56.17
C LEU A 12 36.13 5.90 -54.75
N SER A 13 36.13 6.86 -53.82
CA SER A 13 36.58 6.63 -52.42
C SER A 13 35.89 7.52 -51.37
N MET A 14 34.65 7.97 -51.62
CA MET A 14 33.90 8.87 -50.71
C MET A 14 32.48 8.37 -50.38
N VAL A 15 32.29 7.05 -50.23
CA VAL A 15 30.99 6.47 -49.80
C VAL A 15 31.19 5.36 -48.76
N PHE A 16 31.71 5.70 -47.57
CA PHE A 16 31.58 4.86 -46.35
C PHE A 16 31.84 5.64 -45.04
N MET A 17 31.41 6.89 -44.97
CA MET A 17 31.44 7.73 -43.74
C MET A 17 30.11 8.47 -43.52
N LEU A 18 28.99 7.83 -43.86
CA LEU A 18 27.70 8.19 -43.27
C LEU A 18 27.68 7.59 -41.87
N ALA A 19 27.90 8.46 -40.89
CA ALA A 19 28.13 8.10 -39.51
C ALA A 19 27.05 7.17 -38.96
N CYS A 20 27.48 6.20 -38.14
CA CYS A 20 26.65 5.75 -37.03
C CYS A 20 26.39 6.94 -36.11
N ILE A 21 25.39 7.75 -36.44
CA ILE A 21 24.68 8.55 -35.46
C ILE A 21 23.97 7.54 -34.57
N SER A 22 24.72 7.02 -33.60
CA SER A 22 24.15 6.45 -32.40
C SER A 22 23.13 7.46 -31.88
N ASP A 23 21.94 6.97 -31.49
CA ASP A 23 20.89 7.78 -30.87
C ASP A 23 21.36 8.22 -29.48
N ALA A 24 22.34 9.12 -29.47
CA ALA A 24 22.87 9.83 -28.33
C ALA A 24 21.82 10.85 -27.91
N ARG A 25 20.69 10.34 -27.40
CA ARG A 25 19.64 11.11 -26.73
C ARG A 25 20.33 12.11 -25.84
N LEU A 26 20.24 13.38 -26.19
CA LEU A 26 20.97 14.45 -25.54
C LEU A 26 20.52 14.48 -24.07
N ARG A 27 21.31 13.88 -23.18
CA ARG A 27 20.96 13.77 -21.76
C ARG A 27 21.03 15.15 -21.15
N LEU A 28 19.89 15.83 -21.13
CA LEU A 28 19.74 17.13 -20.49
C LEU A 28 20.23 17.03 -19.04
N PRO A 29 20.98 18.03 -18.55
CA PRO A 29 21.55 17.97 -17.21
C PRO A 29 20.44 17.95 -16.15
N GLU A 30 20.75 17.32 -15.02
CA GLU A 30 19.87 17.33 -13.86
C GLU A 30 19.70 18.77 -13.33
N ARG A 31 18.46 19.17 -13.03
CA ARG A 31 18.16 20.53 -12.55
C ARG A 31 17.40 20.54 -11.23
N PHE A 32 17.90 21.34 -10.29
CA PHE A 32 17.29 21.57 -8.99
C PHE A 32 16.38 22.80 -9.00
N PHE A 33 15.15 22.63 -8.52
CA PHE A 33 14.11 23.64 -8.38
C PHE A 33 13.87 23.87 -6.89
N ASN A 34 14.73 24.70 -6.28
CA ASN A 34 14.65 25.00 -4.85
C ASN A 34 13.42 25.86 -4.53
N VAL A 35 12.53 25.37 -3.67
CA VAL A 35 11.26 26.06 -3.34
C VAL A 35 11.45 27.49 -2.82
N ARG A 36 12.60 27.82 -2.20
CA ARG A 36 12.93 29.19 -1.77
C ARG A 36 13.10 30.15 -2.94
N ALA A 37 13.59 29.70 -4.10
CA ALA A 37 13.67 30.49 -5.32
C ALA A 37 12.28 30.82 -5.91
N PHE A 38 11.24 30.11 -5.48
CA PHE A 38 9.84 30.36 -5.83
C PHE A 38 9.08 31.12 -4.72
N GLY A 39 9.79 31.65 -3.73
CA GLY A 39 9.24 32.47 -2.65
C GLY A 39 8.89 31.73 -1.36
N ALA A 40 9.33 30.47 -1.18
CA ALA A 40 9.07 29.74 0.05
C ALA A 40 9.89 30.26 1.25
N VAL A 41 9.24 30.40 2.41
CA VAL A 41 9.78 30.91 3.68
C VAL A 41 9.84 29.78 4.72
N PRO A 42 11.03 29.47 5.30
CA PRO A 42 11.24 28.37 6.24
C PRO A 42 10.94 28.72 7.71
N ASP A 43 9.81 29.39 7.98
CA ASP A 43 9.44 29.90 9.33
C ASP A 43 8.43 29.02 10.09
N GLY A 44 7.93 27.94 9.46
CA GLY A 44 6.89 27.06 9.99
C GLY A 44 5.52 27.72 10.18
N ARG A 45 5.27 28.90 9.58
CA ARG A 45 4.07 29.73 9.73
C ARG A 45 3.51 30.27 8.41
N THR A 46 4.36 30.77 7.53
CA THR A 46 3.99 31.28 6.21
C THR A 46 3.43 30.14 5.35
N ASP A 47 2.31 30.38 4.64
CA ASP A 47 1.76 29.41 3.70
C ASP A 47 2.61 29.34 2.43
N ASN A 48 3.30 28.23 2.25
CA ASN A 48 4.19 27.99 1.12
C ASN A 48 3.50 27.31 -0.08
N THR A 49 2.20 27.00 -0.01
CA THR A 49 1.46 26.22 -1.03
C THR A 49 1.70 26.73 -2.45
N ASN A 50 1.57 28.04 -2.66
CA ASN A 50 1.77 28.66 -3.98
C ASN A 50 3.24 28.66 -4.44
N ALA A 51 4.21 28.69 -3.51
CA ALA A 51 5.62 28.57 -3.86
C ALA A 51 5.99 27.15 -4.29
N PHE A 52 5.43 26.14 -3.61
CA PHE A 52 5.59 24.73 -3.94
C PHE A 52 4.93 24.37 -5.28
N LEU A 53 3.71 24.86 -5.54
CA LEU A 53 3.03 24.68 -6.84
C LEU A 53 3.85 25.27 -7.99
N ARG A 54 4.35 26.51 -7.87
CA ARG A 54 5.22 27.12 -8.90
C ARG A 54 6.52 26.33 -9.11
N ALA A 55 7.15 25.85 -8.03
CA ALA A 55 8.37 25.04 -8.12
C ALA A 55 8.11 23.73 -8.88
N TRP A 56 6.98 23.08 -8.60
CA TRP A 56 6.55 21.87 -9.29
C TRP A 56 6.23 22.10 -10.76
N ASP A 57 5.39 23.10 -11.09
CA ASP A 57 4.96 23.37 -12.48
C ASP A 57 6.14 23.64 -13.42
N VAL A 58 7.19 24.31 -12.92
CA VAL A 58 8.41 24.58 -13.69
C VAL A 58 9.31 23.35 -13.77
N ALA A 59 9.40 22.55 -12.70
CA ALA A 59 10.15 21.29 -12.71
C ALA A 59 9.53 20.24 -13.64
N CYS A 60 8.20 20.09 -13.62
CA CYS A 60 7.46 19.09 -14.39
C CYS A 60 7.51 19.34 -15.91
N ARG A 61 7.79 20.58 -16.34
CA ARG A 61 8.03 20.95 -17.76
C ARG A 61 9.51 20.85 -18.17
N TRP A 62 10.38 20.32 -17.31
CA TRP A 62 11.78 20.07 -17.65
C TRP A 62 11.91 18.70 -18.29
N ARG A 63 12.38 18.66 -19.55
CA ARG A 63 12.59 17.41 -20.33
C ARG A 63 13.76 16.55 -19.83
N GLY A 64 14.60 17.08 -18.94
CA GLY A 64 15.68 16.34 -18.30
C GLY A 64 15.28 15.82 -16.91
N PRO A 65 16.21 15.22 -16.16
CA PRO A 65 15.98 14.91 -14.75
C PRO A 65 15.76 16.20 -13.95
N SER A 66 14.67 16.26 -13.18
CA SER A 66 14.30 17.41 -12.36
C SER A 66 14.21 17.03 -10.87
N ARG A 67 14.57 17.95 -9.99
CA ARG A 67 14.44 17.80 -8.54
C ARG A 67 13.77 19.01 -7.92
N VAL A 68 12.51 18.88 -7.49
CA VAL A 68 11.90 19.87 -6.59
C VAL A 68 12.59 19.71 -5.24
N TYR A 69 13.25 20.77 -4.76
CA TYR A 69 14.16 20.70 -3.61
C TYR A 69 13.66 21.55 -2.45
N VAL A 70 13.36 20.89 -1.33
CA VAL A 70 13.01 21.52 -0.05
C VAL A 70 14.26 21.54 0.84
N PRO A 71 14.94 22.69 1.00
CA PRO A 71 16.15 22.79 1.82
C PRO A 71 15.82 22.67 3.32
N PHE A 72 16.84 22.71 4.18
CA PHE A 72 16.66 22.78 5.63
C PHE A 72 15.81 23.98 6.07
N GLY A 73 15.05 23.78 7.14
CA GLY A 73 14.03 24.70 7.66
C GLY A 73 12.64 24.06 7.67
N THR A 74 11.67 24.69 8.34
CA THR A 74 10.29 24.18 8.43
C THR A 74 9.39 24.98 7.50
N PHE A 75 8.73 24.33 6.55
CA PHE A 75 7.80 24.96 5.62
C PHE A 75 6.38 24.55 5.96
N MET A 76 5.51 25.51 6.31
CA MET A 76 4.08 25.25 6.40
C MET A 76 3.50 25.21 4.98
N VAL A 77 2.79 24.14 4.64
CA VAL A 77 2.18 23.90 3.32
C VAL A 77 0.76 23.43 3.53
N GLY A 78 -0.23 24.05 2.89
CA GLY A 78 -1.63 23.60 2.90
C GLY A 78 -1.87 22.35 2.05
N SER A 79 -3.13 21.99 1.83
CA SER A 79 -3.48 20.90 0.90
C SER A 79 -3.08 21.25 -0.54
N VAL A 80 -2.32 20.38 -1.19
CA VAL A 80 -1.75 20.62 -2.53
C VAL A 80 -1.79 19.37 -3.41
N LYS A 81 -2.07 19.58 -4.70
CA LYS A 81 -2.06 18.56 -5.75
C LYS A 81 -0.96 18.85 -6.76
N PHE A 82 0.05 17.99 -6.82
CA PHE A 82 1.14 18.05 -7.77
C PHE A 82 0.80 17.14 -8.96
N LYS A 83 0.53 17.74 -10.13
CA LYS A 83 0.02 17.03 -11.30
C LYS A 83 1.11 16.81 -12.35
N GLY A 84 1.11 15.61 -12.94
CA GLY A 84 1.74 15.32 -14.23
C GLY A 84 0.70 15.20 -15.36
N PRO A 85 1.05 14.54 -16.49
CA PRO A 85 2.36 13.97 -16.77
C PRO A 85 3.45 15.04 -16.86
N CYS A 86 4.69 14.66 -16.57
CA CYS A 86 5.86 15.54 -16.67
C CYS A 86 6.69 15.20 -17.92
N ASP A 87 7.33 16.22 -18.50
CA ASP A 87 8.13 16.15 -19.72
C ASP A 87 9.42 15.32 -19.55
N GLY A 88 9.81 15.02 -18.31
CA GLY A 88 10.98 14.25 -17.93
C GLY A 88 10.89 13.73 -16.48
N PRO A 89 11.84 12.89 -16.04
CA PRO A 89 11.83 12.33 -14.69
C PRO A 89 11.87 13.40 -13.61
N ILE A 90 11.05 13.25 -12.56
CA ILE A 90 10.93 14.24 -11.47
C ILE A 90 11.05 13.60 -10.09
N ALA A 91 11.94 14.13 -9.25
CA ALA A 91 12.06 13.75 -7.85
C ALA A 91 11.65 14.90 -6.92
N PHE A 92 10.94 14.56 -5.85
CA PHE A 92 10.58 15.50 -4.78
C PHE A 92 11.50 15.25 -3.57
N VAL A 93 12.48 16.13 -3.37
CA VAL A 93 13.58 15.93 -2.42
C VAL A 93 13.38 16.80 -1.18
N ILE A 94 13.17 16.14 -0.05
CA ILE A 94 12.94 16.78 1.25
C ILE A 94 14.21 16.70 2.10
N LYS A 95 14.77 17.86 2.49
CA LYS A 95 15.87 17.98 3.46
C LYS A 95 15.49 18.75 4.72
N GLY A 96 14.52 19.67 4.63
CA GLY A 96 13.87 20.29 5.78
C GLY A 96 12.61 19.55 6.22
N ASP A 97 11.78 20.20 7.02
CA ASP A 97 10.49 19.69 7.48
C ASP A 97 9.35 20.31 6.67
N LEU A 98 8.37 19.49 6.28
CA LEU A 98 7.06 19.97 5.84
C LEU A 98 6.09 19.90 7.02
N LYS A 99 5.28 20.94 7.19
CA LYS A 99 4.31 21.04 8.28
C LYS A 99 2.92 21.34 7.75
N ALA A 100 1.95 20.52 8.13
CA ALA A 100 0.55 20.73 7.83
C ALA A 100 -0.06 21.86 8.70
N PRO A 101 -1.14 22.54 8.24
CA PRO A 101 -1.99 23.34 9.12
C PRO A 101 -2.60 22.48 10.22
N THR A 102 -2.75 23.02 11.42
CA THR A 102 -3.37 22.31 12.56
C THR A 102 -4.87 22.51 12.67
N ASP A 103 -5.44 23.49 11.96
CA ASP A 103 -6.88 23.73 11.92
C ASP A 103 -7.56 22.73 10.96
N PRO A 104 -8.50 21.87 11.42
CA PRO A 104 -9.20 20.94 10.56
C PRO A 104 -9.94 21.60 9.39
N ARG A 105 -10.35 22.88 9.53
CA ARG A 105 -11.05 23.68 8.51
C ARG A 105 -10.15 24.06 7.34
N SER A 106 -8.83 24.00 7.49
CA SER A 106 -7.87 24.20 6.39
C SER A 106 -7.84 23.03 5.38
N PHE A 107 -8.50 21.91 5.69
CA PHE A 107 -8.57 20.74 4.82
C PHE A 107 -9.95 20.61 4.20
N SER A 108 -10.13 21.17 3.00
CA SER A 108 -11.33 21.02 2.17
C SER A 108 -11.36 19.73 1.35
N VAL A 109 -10.31 18.91 1.45
CA VAL A 109 -10.08 17.66 0.71
C VAL A 109 -9.53 16.56 1.64
N ASP A 110 -9.61 15.32 1.19
CA ASP A 110 -9.21 14.09 1.91
C ASP A 110 -7.69 13.85 1.99
N HIS A 111 -6.86 14.77 1.49
CA HIS A 111 -5.40 14.64 1.42
C HIS A 111 -4.68 15.94 1.75
N TRP A 112 -3.45 15.81 2.25
CA TRP A 112 -2.53 16.93 2.43
C TRP A 112 -1.63 17.12 1.20
N LEU A 113 -0.72 16.18 0.94
CA LEU A 113 0.14 16.18 -0.26
C LEU A 113 -0.32 15.04 -1.19
N SER A 114 -0.86 15.36 -2.37
CA SER A 114 -1.29 14.38 -3.38
C SER A 114 -0.56 14.60 -4.70
N PHE A 115 -0.21 13.50 -5.36
CA PHE A 115 0.48 13.51 -6.64
C PHE A 115 -0.25 12.60 -7.62
N LEU A 116 -0.46 13.10 -8.84
CA LEU A 116 -1.41 12.53 -9.80
C LEU A 116 -0.73 12.38 -11.17
N TYR A 117 -0.78 11.19 -11.77
CA TYR A 117 -0.28 10.90 -13.12
C TYR A 117 1.23 11.20 -13.30
N VAL A 118 2.08 10.67 -12.40
CA VAL A 118 3.55 10.89 -12.42
C VAL A 118 4.29 9.55 -12.51
N ASP A 119 5.34 9.51 -13.31
CA ASP A 119 6.29 8.40 -13.41
C ASP A 119 7.59 8.77 -12.64
N GLY A 120 8.03 7.94 -11.68
CA GLY A 120 9.30 8.11 -10.96
C GLY A 120 9.35 8.93 -9.65
N LEU A 121 8.30 8.91 -8.81
CA LEU A 121 8.05 9.89 -7.74
C LEU A 121 8.16 9.40 -6.26
N VAL A 122 8.35 10.34 -5.31
CA VAL A 122 8.44 10.18 -3.84
C VAL A 122 7.42 11.08 -3.07
N ASN A 123 6.35 10.56 -2.43
CA ASN A 123 5.53 11.31 -1.43
C ASN A 123 4.50 10.50 -0.58
N MET A 124 3.44 11.17 -0.04
CA MET A 124 2.41 10.69 0.90
C MET A 124 1.08 10.21 0.25
N ARG A 125 0.66 10.72 -0.90
CA ARG A 125 -0.45 10.14 -1.67
C ARG A 125 -0.12 10.08 -3.15
N PHE A 126 -0.37 8.91 -3.71
CA PHE A 126 -0.15 8.57 -5.10
C PHE A 126 -1.45 8.04 -5.69
N ASP A 127 -1.95 8.70 -6.73
CA ASP A 127 -3.02 8.16 -7.56
C ASP A 127 -2.51 8.06 -9.00
N PHE A 128 -2.58 6.88 -9.62
CA PHE A 128 -2.14 6.62 -11.00
C PHE A 128 -0.63 6.90 -11.22
N VAL A 129 0.22 6.32 -10.37
CA VAL A 129 1.67 6.53 -10.35
C VAL A 129 2.44 5.25 -10.70
N SER A 130 3.42 5.35 -11.59
CA SER A 130 4.22 4.22 -12.09
C SER A 130 5.72 4.35 -11.80
N ASN A 131 6.43 3.22 -11.81
CA ASN A 131 7.90 3.10 -11.77
C ASN A 131 8.58 3.98 -10.70
N SER A 132 7.98 4.03 -9.51
CA SER A 132 8.24 5.06 -8.50
C SER A 132 8.94 4.50 -7.25
N LYS A 133 9.66 5.36 -6.54
CA LYS A 133 10.35 4.95 -5.31
C LYS A 133 10.11 5.95 -4.18
N VAL A 134 9.76 5.45 -2.99
CA VAL A 134 9.78 6.22 -1.75
C VAL A 134 10.95 5.74 -0.91
N ASN A 135 11.81 6.64 -0.43
CA ASN A 135 12.83 6.23 0.54
C ASN A 135 13.26 7.32 1.51
N HIS A 136 13.70 6.89 2.70
CA HIS A 136 14.23 7.75 3.76
C HIS A 136 13.28 8.87 4.20
N ILE A 137 11.97 8.57 4.24
CA ILE A 137 10.92 9.50 4.68
C ILE A 137 10.50 9.17 6.12
N ARG A 138 10.39 10.21 6.94
CA ARG A 138 9.74 10.15 8.26
C ARG A 138 8.39 10.86 8.18
N SER A 139 7.32 10.16 8.57
CA SER A 139 5.94 10.69 8.61
C SER A 139 5.41 10.60 10.05
N ILE A 140 4.85 11.68 10.57
CA ILE A 140 4.51 11.85 12.00
C ILE A 140 3.09 12.43 12.10
N ASP A 141 2.29 11.90 13.03
CA ASP A 141 0.98 12.42 13.45
C ASP A 141 0.05 12.80 12.28
N SER A 142 -0.15 11.87 11.35
CA SER A 142 -1.08 12.09 10.23
C SER A 142 -2.53 12.14 10.72
N LYS A 143 -3.34 13.01 10.10
CA LYS A 143 -4.78 13.16 10.37
C LYS A 143 -5.60 11.91 9.95
N ASN A 144 -5.03 11.07 9.09
CA ASN A 144 -5.61 9.86 8.50
C ASN A 144 -4.42 8.96 8.08
N ALA A 145 -4.58 8.03 7.14
CA ALA A 145 -3.50 7.23 6.58
C ALA A 145 -2.27 8.07 6.16
N HIS A 146 -1.06 7.61 6.48
CA HIS A 146 0.22 8.29 6.21
C HIS A 146 0.65 8.19 4.75
N PHE A 147 0.44 7.01 4.14
CA PHE A 147 0.67 6.77 2.72
C PHE A 147 -0.56 6.13 2.09
N ASN A 148 -1.04 6.71 0.99
CA ASN A 148 -2.13 6.14 0.17
C ASN A 148 -1.63 5.87 -1.25
N LEU A 149 -1.75 4.63 -1.70
CA LEU A 149 -1.41 4.17 -3.04
C LEU A 149 -2.69 3.68 -3.71
N PHE A 150 -3.12 4.38 -4.76
CA PHE A 150 -4.28 4.02 -5.56
C PHE A 150 -3.92 3.93 -7.04
N ALA A 151 -4.33 2.86 -7.72
CA ALA A 151 -4.02 2.65 -9.15
C ALA A 151 -2.52 2.78 -9.49
N CYS A 152 -1.64 2.36 -8.57
CA CYS A 152 -0.19 2.48 -8.71
C CYS A 152 0.43 1.18 -9.25
N THR A 153 1.55 1.27 -9.97
CA THR A 153 2.23 0.09 -10.53
C THR A 153 3.74 0.20 -10.44
N ASN A 154 4.42 -0.88 -10.04
CA ASN A 154 5.88 -0.93 -9.94
C ASN A 154 6.42 0.16 -8.99
N MET A 155 6.06 0.06 -7.70
CA MET A 155 6.53 0.98 -6.66
C MET A 155 7.41 0.29 -5.62
N ASN A 156 8.52 0.93 -5.24
CA ASN A 156 9.39 0.47 -4.14
C ASN A 156 9.38 1.50 -2.99
N MET A 157 8.99 1.08 -1.80
CA MET A 157 8.91 1.91 -0.59
C MET A 157 9.84 1.34 0.47
N SER A 158 10.94 2.03 0.80
CA SER A 158 11.93 1.49 1.74
C SER A 158 12.56 2.51 2.67
N HIS A 159 13.02 2.09 3.85
CA HIS A 159 13.60 3.00 4.86
C HIS A 159 12.61 4.10 5.30
N ILE A 160 11.33 3.73 5.45
CA ILE A 160 10.26 4.64 5.90
C ILE A 160 10.10 4.51 7.42
N ARG A 161 9.90 5.64 8.10
CA ARG A 161 9.59 5.67 9.53
C ARG A 161 8.27 6.40 9.80
N ILE A 162 7.25 5.66 10.20
CA ILE A 162 5.92 6.19 10.57
C ILE A 162 5.80 6.19 12.10
N ILE A 163 5.37 7.31 12.67
CA ILE A 163 5.23 7.48 14.12
C ILE A 163 3.93 8.23 14.41
N THR A 164 2.95 7.52 14.97
CA THR A 164 1.66 8.07 15.42
C THR A 164 1.21 7.34 16.70
N PRO A 165 0.51 8.01 17.64
CA PRO A 165 0.00 7.36 18.84
C PRO A 165 -0.97 6.21 18.56
N SER A 166 -0.88 5.14 19.36
CA SER A 166 -1.66 3.90 19.19
C SER A 166 -3.18 4.04 19.36
N TRP A 167 -3.66 5.19 19.81
CA TRP A 167 -5.07 5.51 20.01
C TRP A 167 -5.66 6.38 18.88
N ALA A 168 -4.83 6.85 17.93
CA ALA A 168 -5.26 7.73 16.86
C ALA A 168 -6.00 6.94 15.76
N PRO A 169 -7.32 7.07 15.62
CA PRO A 169 -8.12 6.22 14.72
C PRO A 169 -7.78 6.50 13.25
N ASN A 170 -7.85 5.46 12.41
CA ASN A 170 -7.71 5.57 10.94
C ASN A 170 -6.38 6.19 10.48
N THR A 171 -5.31 5.98 11.26
CA THR A 171 -3.97 6.46 10.95
C THR A 171 -3.12 5.40 10.25
N ASP A 172 -3.70 4.73 9.24
CA ASP A 172 -3.07 3.61 8.53
C ASP A 172 -1.65 3.97 8.06
N GLY A 173 -0.69 3.05 8.16
CA GLY A 173 0.70 3.32 7.77
C GLY A 173 0.82 3.45 6.25
N ILE A 174 0.59 2.35 5.54
CA ILE A 174 0.54 2.32 4.07
C ILE A 174 -0.76 1.63 3.63
N HIS A 175 -1.66 2.40 3.02
CA HIS A 175 -2.94 1.92 2.49
C HIS A 175 -2.83 1.75 0.97
N ILE A 176 -3.12 0.55 0.46
CA ILE A 176 -2.91 0.14 -0.94
C ILE A 176 -4.24 -0.34 -1.52
N GLY A 177 -4.70 0.26 -2.62
CA GLY A 177 -5.89 -0.16 -3.36
C GLY A 177 -5.65 -0.15 -4.86
N SER A 178 -6.27 -1.10 -5.58
CA SER A 178 -6.22 -1.18 -7.05
C SER A 178 -4.80 -1.09 -7.67
N SER A 179 -3.77 -1.56 -6.95
CA SER A 179 -2.35 -1.32 -7.28
C SER A 179 -1.57 -2.62 -7.45
N SER A 180 -0.56 -2.64 -8.32
CA SER A 180 0.16 -3.86 -8.72
C SER A 180 1.69 -3.75 -8.60
N ASN A 181 2.38 -4.86 -8.27
CA ASN A 181 3.85 -4.91 -8.16
C ASN A 181 4.39 -3.82 -7.20
N ILE A 182 4.05 -3.95 -5.92
CA ILE A 182 4.41 -2.99 -4.87
C ILE A 182 5.34 -3.69 -3.86
N GLN A 183 6.52 -3.11 -3.64
CA GLN A 183 7.52 -3.60 -2.69
C GLN A 183 7.62 -2.64 -1.50
N ILE A 184 7.50 -3.14 -0.28
CA ILE A 184 7.66 -2.36 0.97
C ILE A 184 8.72 -3.04 1.82
N SER A 185 9.81 -2.34 2.17
CA SER A 185 10.83 -2.97 3.02
C SER A 185 11.64 -2.07 3.94
N HIS A 186 12.41 -2.68 4.86
CA HIS A 186 13.38 -1.99 5.74
C HIS A 186 12.76 -0.81 6.50
N SER A 187 11.53 -0.97 7.02
CA SER A 187 10.70 0.15 7.50
C SER A 187 10.18 -0.08 8.92
N ILE A 188 9.95 1.02 9.65
CA ILE A 188 9.43 0.99 11.02
C ILE A 188 8.12 1.78 11.04
N ILE A 189 7.01 1.10 11.31
CA ILE A 189 5.66 1.64 11.19
C ILE A 189 4.92 1.49 12.52
N GLY A 190 4.68 2.61 13.22
CA GLY A 190 3.85 2.67 14.42
C GLY A 190 2.66 3.62 14.21
N THR A 191 1.45 3.09 14.38
CA THR A 191 0.18 3.73 14.03
C THR A 191 -0.90 3.46 15.09
N GLY A 192 -2.08 4.10 14.96
CA GLY A 192 -3.28 3.75 15.72
C GLY A 192 -4.31 2.93 14.95
N ASP A 193 -4.05 2.61 13.67
CA ASP A 193 -4.87 1.70 12.85
C ASP A 193 -3.95 0.72 12.08
N ASP A 194 -4.33 0.24 10.90
CA ASP A 194 -3.52 -0.73 10.14
C ASP A 194 -2.10 -0.24 9.86
N CYS A 195 -1.15 -1.15 9.92
CA CYS A 195 0.27 -0.88 9.68
C CYS A 195 0.54 -0.82 8.18
N ILE A 196 0.06 -1.84 7.47
CA ILE A 196 -0.08 -1.87 6.01
C ILE A 196 -1.45 -2.50 5.74
N ALA A 197 -2.26 -1.86 4.89
CA ALA A 197 -3.59 -2.32 4.51
C ALA A 197 -3.65 -2.51 2.98
N MET A 198 -4.11 -3.68 2.51
CA MET A 198 -4.31 -3.97 1.10
C MET A 198 -5.79 -4.24 0.82
N VAL A 199 -6.43 -3.36 0.05
CA VAL A 199 -7.84 -3.44 -0.33
C VAL A 199 -8.00 -3.84 -1.81
N SER A 200 -9.23 -3.99 -2.26
CA SER A 200 -9.60 -4.59 -3.55
C SER A 200 -8.90 -4.02 -4.79
N GLY A 201 -8.68 -4.90 -5.77
CA GLY A 201 -7.89 -4.68 -6.98
C GLY A 201 -6.38 -4.68 -6.77
N SER A 202 -5.88 -5.03 -5.58
CA SER A 202 -4.43 -5.03 -5.29
C SER A 202 -3.78 -6.38 -5.61
N GLN A 203 -2.65 -6.34 -6.30
CA GLN A 203 -1.96 -7.54 -6.80
C GLN A 203 -0.43 -7.47 -6.61
N ASP A 204 0.22 -8.61 -6.39
CA ASP A 204 1.69 -8.73 -6.36
C ASP A 204 2.36 -7.72 -5.41
N ILE A 205 2.04 -7.85 -4.12
CA ILE A 205 2.52 -7.00 -3.03
C ILE A 205 3.55 -7.78 -2.21
N ASP A 206 4.79 -7.29 -2.13
CA ASP A 206 5.87 -7.86 -1.32
C ASP A 206 6.21 -6.93 -0.13
N ILE A 207 6.26 -7.51 1.06
CA ILE A 207 6.53 -6.80 2.32
C ILE A 207 7.65 -7.54 3.07
N SER A 208 8.81 -6.92 3.23
CA SER A 208 10.01 -7.56 3.83
C SER A 208 10.71 -6.66 4.85
N ASP A 209 11.30 -7.22 5.91
CA ASP A 209 12.11 -6.45 6.88
C ASP A 209 11.36 -5.27 7.53
N VAL A 210 10.06 -5.43 7.83
CA VAL A 210 9.22 -4.39 8.48
C VAL A 210 9.05 -4.65 9.97
N ILE A 211 9.33 -3.63 10.78
CA ILE A 211 8.92 -3.58 12.20
C ILE A 211 7.59 -2.83 12.27
N CYS A 212 6.57 -3.53 12.76
CA CYS A 212 5.18 -3.12 12.70
C CYS A 212 4.60 -3.03 14.12
N GLY A 213 4.36 -1.83 14.63
CA GLY A 213 3.80 -1.65 15.97
C GLY A 213 4.12 -0.31 16.63
N PRO A 214 3.17 0.26 17.42
CA PRO A 214 1.81 -0.24 17.67
C PRO A 214 0.90 -0.09 16.44
N GLY A 215 -0.36 -0.54 16.53
CA GLY A 215 -1.36 -0.46 15.45
C GLY A 215 -2.19 -1.73 15.32
N HIS A 216 -2.88 -1.90 14.21
CA HIS A 216 -3.76 -3.05 13.92
C HIS A 216 -3.10 -4.21 13.15
N GLY A 217 -1.81 -4.11 12.79
CA GLY A 217 -1.08 -5.16 12.07
C GLY A 217 -1.14 -5.00 10.55
N ILE A 218 -0.74 -6.05 9.82
CA ILE A 218 -0.80 -6.08 8.35
C ILE A 218 -2.11 -6.75 7.95
N SER A 219 -2.93 -6.02 7.20
CA SER A 219 -4.32 -6.37 6.92
C SER A 219 -4.62 -6.49 5.44
N ILE A 220 -5.19 -7.62 5.04
CA ILE A 220 -5.87 -7.78 3.76
C ILE A 220 -7.35 -7.48 3.97
N GLY A 221 -7.85 -6.46 3.28
CA GLY A 221 -9.22 -5.97 3.36
C GLY A 221 -9.38 -4.66 4.15
N SER A 222 -10.61 -4.21 4.40
CA SER A 222 -11.84 -4.99 4.31
C SER A 222 -12.33 -5.21 2.88
N LEU A 223 -12.42 -6.47 2.44
CA LEU A 223 -12.86 -6.83 1.09
C LEU A 223 -14.37 -7.04 1.00
N GLY A 224 -14.96 -6.80 -0.18
CA GLY A 224 -16.31 -7.25 -0.49
C GLY A 224 -17.45 -6.23 -0.32
N ARG A 225 -17.16 -5.00 0.14
CA ARG A 225 -18.17 -3.96 0.37
C ARG A 225 -18.50 -3.19 -0.92
N GLY A 226 -19.37 -3.77 -1.74
CA GLY A 226 -20.03 -3.06 -2.85
C GLY A 226 -19.11 -2.58 -3.98
N GLN A 227 -17.94 -3.18 -4.15
CA GLN A 227 -17.04 -2.89 -5.28
C GLN A 227 -17.26 -3.87 -6.43
N ILE A 228 -16.87 -3.45 -7.64
CA ILE A 228 -16.98 -4.22 -8.89
C ILE A 228 -15.90 -5.32 -8.92
N ASP A 229 -14.67 -4.92 -8.63
CA ASP A 229 -13.55 -5.80 -8.31
C ASP A 229 -13.45 -5.87 -6.78
N ASN A 230 -13.37 -7.08 -6.22
CA ASN A 230 -13.21 -7.29 -4.78
C ASN A 230 -11.89 -8.02 -4.45
N ASP A 231 -11.06 -8.27 -5.45
CA ASP A 231 -10.00 -9.27 -5.38
C ASP A 231 -8.72 -8.69 -4.78
N VAL A 232 -7.95 -9.53 -4.08
CA VAL A 232 -6.56 -9.27 -3.71
C VAL A 232 -5.77 -10.55 -3.94
N THR A 233 -4.69 -10.47 -4.73
CA THR A 233 -3.91 -11.66 -5.11
C THR A 233 -2.40 -11.43 -4.99
N GLY A 234 -1.63 -12.49 -4.76
CA GLY A 234 -0.16 -12.40 -4.73
C GLY A 234 0.35 -11.49 -3.62
N VAL A 235 0.25 -11.90 -2.36
CA VAL A 235 0.80 -11.14 -1.22
C VAL A 235 1.91 -11.95 -0.56
N ALA A 236 3.11 -11.39 -0.46
CA ALA A 236 4.21 -11.94 0.32
C ALA A 236 4.50 -11.01 1.51
N VAL A 237 4.63 -11.59 2.71
CA VAL A 237 5.10 -10.91 3.92
C VAL A 237 6.18 -11.77 4.54
N SER A 238 7.42 -11.28 4.56
CA SER A 238 8.60 -12.03 5.01
C SER A 238 9.44 -11.25 6.03
N ASN A 239 10.14 -11.95 6.94
CA ASN A 239 11.09 -11.38 7.91
C ASN A 239 10.57 -10.15 8.69
N CYS A 240 9.30 -10.19 9.12
CA CYS A 240 8.63 -9.05 9.78
C CYS A 240 8.52 -9.25 11.29
N THR A 241 8.57 -8.16 12.05
CA THR A 241 8.37 -8.17 13.51
C THR A 241 7.19 -7.30 13.92
N PHE A 242 6.19 -7.90 14.55
CA PHE A 242 5.03 -7.20 15.11
C PHE A 242 5.25 -6.88 16.60
N VAL A 243 4.95 -5.66 17.03
CA VAL A 243 5.22 -5.20 18.42
C VAL A 243 4.00 -4.50 19.02
N GLY A 244 3.33 -5.15 19.97
CA GLY A 244 2.20 -4.54 20.70
C GLY A 244 0.99 -4.21 19.82
N THR A 245 0.81 -4.88 18.68
CA THR A 245 -0.30 -4.64 17.75
C THR A 245 -1.57 -5.40 18.17
N GLN A 246 -2.73 -4.87 17.78
CA GLN A 246 -4.02 -5.55 17.95
C GLN A 246 -4.06 -6.87 17.15
N ASN A 247 -3.48 -6.91 15.95
CA ASN A 247 -3.38 -8.13 15.16
C ASN A 247 -1.98 -8.24 14.55
N GLY A 248 -1.57 -9.44 14.16
CA GLY A 248 -0.36 -9.67 13.39
C GLY A 248 -0.72 -9.68 11.91
N ILE A 249 -0.98 -10.89 11.41
CA ILE A 249 -1.55 -11.14 10.08
C ILE A 249 -3.07 -11.10 10.19
N ARG A 250 -3.72 -10.21 9.43
CA ARG A 250 -5.18 -10.09 9.39
C ARG A 250 -5.74 -10.24 7.98
N ILE A 251 -6.80 -11.02 7.82
CA ILE A 251 -7.64 -11.04 6.61
C ILE A 251 -9.08 -10.73 7.05
N LYS A 252 -9.68 -9.65 6.55
CA LYS A 252 -11.02 -9.19 6.93
C LYS A 252 -11.93 -9.04 5.70
N THR A 253 -13.05 -9.75 5.66
CA THR A 253 -14.02 -9.71 4.55
C THR A 253 -15.42 -9.47 5.08
N TRP A 254 -16.16 -8.54 4.46
CA TRP A 254 -17.49 -8.13 4.93
C TRP A 254 -18.51 -9.28 4.94
N ALA A 255 -19.46 -9.19 5.86
CA ALA A 255 -20.60 -10.08 5.99
C ALA A 255 -21.89 -9.25 6.07
N PRO A 256 -22.70 -9.15 4.99
CA PRO A 256 -22.53 -9.80 3.68
C PRO A 256 -21.44 -9.18 2.82
N SER A 257 -21.10 -9.84 1.72
CA SER A 257 -20.28 -9.25 0.66
C SER A 257 -20.74 -9.59 -0.76
N SER A 258 -20.28 -8.77 -1.71
CA SER A 258 -20.07 -9.20 -3.11
C SER A 258 -19.12 -10.39 -3.18
N ALA A 259 -19.18 -11.15 -4.28
CA ALA A 259 -18.19 -12.20 -4.56
C ALA A 259 -16.83 -11.59 -4.95
N GLY A 260 -15.76 -12.36 -4.72
CA GLY A 260 -14.38 -11.99 -5.05
C GLY A 260 -13.38 -13.02 -4.52
N LEU A 261 -12.10 -12.78 -4.74
CA LEU A 261 -11.00 -13.71 -4.48
C LEU A 261 -9.90 -13.07 -3.62
N ALA A 262 -9.52 -13.73 -2.53
CA ALA A 262 -8.38 -13.35 -1.70
C ALA A 262 -7.39 -14.52 -1.70
N SER A 263 -6.37 -14.50 -2.58
CA SER A 263 -5.64 -15.73 -2.91
C SER A 263 -4.16 -15.58 -3.27
N GLY A 264 -3.37 -16.61 -2.94
CA GLY A 264 -1.94 -16.63 -3.23
C GLY A 264 -1.16 -15.76 -2.24
N PHE A 265 -1.35 -16.03 -0.95
CA PHE A 265 -0.72 -15.27 0.12
C PHE A 265 0.32 -16.13 0.85
N THR A 266 1.49 -15.55 1.11
CA THR A 266 2.57 -16.16 1.90
C THR A 266 2.93 -15.22 3.05
N PHE A 267 2.88 -15.73 4.27
CA PHE A 267 3.33 -15.05 5.47
C PHE A 267 4.41 -15.90 6.12
N GLU A 268 5.65 -15.44 6.14
CA GLU A 268 6.77 -16.25 6.61
C GLU A 268 7.86 -15.51 7.40
N ASP A 269 8.51 -16.25 8.29
CA ASP A 269 9.59 -15.76 9.15
C ASP A 269 9.15 -14.55 9.99
N ILE A 270 8.03 -14.70 10.72
CA ILE A 270 7.37 -13.60 11.43
C ILE A 270 7.48 -13.74 12.95
N ASN A 271 8.02 -12.70 13.58
CA ASN A 271 8.13 -12.56 15.03
C ASN A 271 6.95 -11.75 15.59
N MET A 272 6.23 -12.31 16.56
CA MET A 272 5.07 -11.72 17.22
C MET A 272 5.41 -11.31 18.65
N ASN A 273 5.73 -10.05 18.92
CA ASN A 273 6.03 -9.55 20.26
C ASN A 273 4.81 -8.88 20.90
N ARG A 274 4.12 -9.60 21.79
CA ARG A 274 2.93 -9.13 22.53
C ARG A 274 1.81 -8.66 21.59
N VAL A 275 1.46 -9.51 20.63
CA VAL A 275 0.40 -9.24 19.64
C VAL A 275 -0.92 -9.83 20.12
N ASN A 276 -2.02 -9.08 20.02
CA ASN A 276 -3.30 -9.55 20.58
C ASN A 276 -3.92 -10.69 19.76
N ASN A 277 -4.05 -10.52 18.44
CA ASN A 277 -4.49 -11.57 17.51
C ASN A 277 -3.39 -11.88 16.46
N PRO A 278 -2.38 -12.72 16.77
CA PRO A 278 -1.25 -12.98 15.87
C PRO A 278 -1.64 -13.44 14.47
N ILE A 279 -2.54 -14.42 14.36
CA ILE A 279 -3.10 -14.91 13.09
C ILE A 279 -4.62 -14.78 13.16
N PHE A 280 -5.20 -13.96 12.29
CA PHE A 280 -6.62 -13.61 12.35
C PHE A 280 -7.28 -13.57 10.96
N ILE A 281 -8.12 -14.56 10.64
CA ILE A 281 -9.01 -14.51 9.46
C ILE A 281 -10.44 -14.32 9.95
N ASP A 282 -11.11 -13.27 9.48
CA ASP A 282 -12.48 -12.90 9.84
C ASP A 282 -13.33 -12.69 8.59
N GLN A 283 -14.21 -13.65 8.31
CA GLN A 283 -15.22 -13.56 7.26
C GLN A 283 -16.62 -13.20 7.80
N GLN A 284 -16.69 -12.66 9.02
CA GLN A 284 -17.88 -12.10 9.66
C GLN A 284 -17.73 -10.58 9.92
N TYR A 285 -16.79 -9.92 9.23
CA TYR A 285 -16.40 -8.53 9.51
C TYR A 285 -17.59 -7.55 9.35
N CYS A 286 -18.05 -7.00 10.47
CA CYS A 286 -19.14 -6.04 10.57
C CYS A 286 -18.83 -5.01 11.68
N PRO A 287 -17.99 -3.99 11.43
CA PRO A 287 -17.57 -3.02 12.46
C PRO A 287 -18.69 -2.07 12.90
N HIS A 288 -19.72 -1.90 12.07
CA HIS A 288 -20.86 -1.01 12.34
C HIS A 288 -22.19 -1.73 12.02
N PRO A 289 -22.75 -2.48 12.98
CA PRO A 289 -24.08 -3.08 12.85
C PRO A 289 -25.18 -2.02 12.67
N PRO A 290 -26.31 -2.35 12.02
CA PRO A 290 -26.63 -3.65 11.41
C PRO A 290 -26.07 -3.78 9.98
N CYS A 291 -25.37 -4.88 9.70
CA CYS A 291 -24.88 -5.19 8.35
C CYS A 291 -25.94 -5.90 7.47
N ASP A 292 -27.10 -6.25 8.04
CA ASP A 292 -28.18 -7.05 7.43
C ASP A 292 -28.94 -6.34 6.30
N ARG A 293 -28.53 -5.11 5.93
CA ARG A 293 -29.26 -4.25 4.98
C ARG A 293 -28.77 -4.30 3.54
N GLN A 294 -27.79 -5.15 3.19
CA GLN A 294 -27.45 -5.36 1.77
C GLN A 294 -28.41 -6.35 1.10
N ILE A 295 -29.69 -6.00 1.16
CA ILE A 295 -30.72 -6.57 0.30
C ILE A 295 -30.41 -6.13 -1.12
N VAL A 296 -29.77 -7.01 -1.88
CA VAL A 296 -29.83 -6.98 -3.34
C VAL A 296 -31.22 -7.51 -3.75
N CYS A 297 -32.28 -6.72 -3.54
CA CYS A 297 -33.48 -6.87 -4.38
C CYS A 297 -33.04 -6.33 -5.75
N GLU A 298 -32.50 -7.18 -6.63
CA GLU A 298 -32.42 -6.87 -8.06
C GLU A 298 -33.80 -6.37 -8.55
N CYS A 299 -33.81 -5.53 -9.60
CA CYS A 299 -35.00 -4.82 -10.08
C CYS A 299 -36.09 -5.71 -10.75
N GLU A 300 -36.31 -6.92 -10.25
CA GLU A 300 -37.52 -7.71 -10.49
C GLU A 300 -38.49 -7.61 -9.32
N ARG A 301 -39.73 -7.21 -9.62
CA ARG A 301 -40.79 -6.87 -8.65
C ARG A 301 -41.32 -8.09 -7.87
N LYS A 302 -40.55 -8.66 -6.94
CA LYS A 302 -40.97 -9.77 -6.06
C LYS A 302 -40.76 -9.45 -4.57
N TRP A 303 -41.63 -8.58 -4.06
CA TRP A 303 -41.73 -8.17 -2.65
C TRP A 303 -41.65 -9.33 -1.63
N LEU A 304 -42.18 -10.50 -1.98
CA LEU A 304 -42.24 -11.66 -1.09
C LEU A 304 -40.85 -12.25 -0.72
N LYS A 305 -39.83 -12.10 -1.59
CA LYS A 305 -38.46 -12.58 -1.27
C LYS A 305 -37.76 -11.71 -0.23
N CYS A 306 -37.93 -10.39 -0.30
CA CYS A 306 -37.25 -9.45 0.59
C CYS A 306 -37.93 -9.35 1.98
N PHE A 307 -39.08 -10.03 2.22
CA PHE A 307 -39.71 -10.16 3.55
C PHE A 307 -39.20 -11.38 4.35
N LEU A 308 -38.74 -12.44 3.67
CA LEU A 308 -38.24 -13.67 4.29
C LEU A 308 -36.74 -13.64 4.62
N SER A 309 -35.99 -12.64 4.14
CA SER A 309 -34.53 -12.53 4.33
C SER A 309 -34.09 -12.08 5.74
N ASN A 310 -35.02 -11.71 6.63
CA ASN A 310 -34.73 -11.23 8.00
C ASN A 310 -34.24 -12.32 9.00
N PHE A 311 -33.92 -13.54 8.53
CA PHE A 311 -33.57 -14.68 9.39
C PHE A 311 -32.26 -15.40 9.03
N MET A 312 -31.49 -14.93 8.04
CA MET A 312 -30.18 -15.52 7.72
C MET A 312 -29.06 -14.52 7.94
N GLN A 313 -28.10 -14.88 8.79
CA GLN A 313 -26.89 -14.10 9.01
C GLN A 313 -26.16 -13.92 7.67
N ALA A 314 -26.00 -12.67 7.27
CA ALA A 314 -25.60 -12.32 5.93
C ALA A 314 -24.10 -12.63 5.72
N SER A 315 -23.77 -13.71 4.99
CA SER A 315 -22.41 -14.26 4.92
C SER A 315 -21.49 -13.58 3.91
N SER A 316 -20.18 -13.58 4.19
CA SER A 316 -19.15 -13.26 3.20
C SER A 316 -19.16 -14.24 2.02
N ARG A 317 -18.98 -13.69 0.82
CA ARG A 317 -18.83 -14.39 -0.46
C ARG A 317 -17.43 -14.28 -1.06
N ILE A 318 -16.46 -13.71 -0.33
CA ILE A 318 -15.06 -13.69 -0.75
C ILE A 318 -14.45 -15.09 -0.55
N GLN A 319 -13.90 -15.67 -1.61
CA GLN A 319 -13.13 -16.91 -1.50
C GLN A 319 -11.72 -16.59 -1.00
N VAL A 320 -11.44 -16.89 0.26
CA VAL A 320 -10.06 -16.94 0.76
C VAL A 320 -9.47 -18.30 0.36
N SER A 321 -8.35 -18.31 -0.37
CA SER A 321 -7.70 -19.55 -0.82
C SER A 321 -6.19 -19.45 -0.94
N ASN A 322 -5.48 -20.58 -0.96
CA ASN A 322 -4.04 -20.65 -1.19
C ASN A 322 -3.25 -19.66 -0.30
N VAL A 323 -3.35 -19.87 1.00
CA VAL A 323 -2.71 -19.03 2.03
C VAL A 323 -1.73 -19.88 2.81
N THR A 324 -0.44 -19.54 2.74
CA THR A 324 0.64 -20.20 3.48
C THR A 324 1.11 -19.31 4.62
N MET A 325 1.20 -19.89 5.82
CA MET A 325 1.68 -19.24 7.03
C MET A 325 2.77 -20.14 7.63
N ARG A 326 4.03 -19.69 7.60
CA ARG A 326 5.20 -20.51 7.88
C ARG A 326 6.16 -19.83 8.86
N ASN A 327 6.73 -20.58 9.81
CA ASN A 327 7.74 -20.08 10.74
C ASN A 327 7.30 -18.78 11.44
N ILE A 328 6.21 -18.88 12.20
CA ILE A 328 5.62 -17.73 12.93
C ILE A 328 5.74 -18.02 14.41
N TRP A 329 6.49 -17.19 15.14
CA TRP A 329 6.79 -17.42 16.55
C TRP A 329 6.55 -16.19 17.43
N GLY A 330 6.44 -16.39 18.74
CA GLY A 330 6.48 -15.30 19.72
C GLY A 330 5.44 -15.41 20.83
N ILE A 331 4.92 -14.27 21.26
CA ILE A 331 4.02 -14.12 22.41
C ILE A 331 2.74 -13.40 21.99
N SER A 332 1.61 -14.09 22.15
CA SER A 332 0.27 -13.50 22.07
C SER A 332 -0.15 -12.85 23.40
N THR A 333 -0.96 -11.80 23.36
CA THR A 333 -1.66 -11.25 24.53
C THR A 333 -3.10 -11.74 24.67
N SER A 334 -3.65 -12.46 23.69
CA SER A 334 -4.90 -13.21 23.84
C SER A 334 -4.63 -14.71 23.95
N LYS A 335 -5.60 -15.44 24.50
CA LYS A 335 -5.55 -16.90 24.51
C LYS A 335 -5.71 -17.49 23.10
N ALA A 336 -6.53 -16.89 22.24
CA ALA A 336 -6.83 -17.37 20.90
C ALA A 336 -5.80 -16.86 19.87
N ALA A 337 -4.57 -17.36 19.98
CA ALA A 337 -3.43 -16.88 19.20
C ALA A 337 -3.57 -17.13 17.68
N VAL A 338 -4.34 -18.15 17.28
CA VAL A 338 -4.71 -18.44 15.89
C VAL A 338 -6.23 -18.50 15.81
N THR A 339 -6.85 -17.57 15.09
CA THR A 339 -8.29 -17.57 14.86
C THR A 339 -8.60 -17.48 13.36
N MET A 340 -9.43 -18.40 12.85
CA MET A 340 -9.85 -18.40 11.45
C MET A 340 -11.36 -18.66 11.35
N ASN A 341 -12.14 -17.58 11.34
CA ASN A 341 -13.58 -17.62 11.28
C ASN A 341 -14.06 -17.46 9.83
N CYS A 342 -14.06 -18.56 9.06
CA CYS A 342 -14.38 -18.53 7.64
C CYS A 342 -15.89 -18.73 7.37
N SER A 343 -16.33 -18.28 6.20
CA SER A 343 -17.73 -18.31 5.79
C SER A 343 -18.24 -19.74 5.62
N GLY A 344 -19.40 -20.06 6.18
CA GLY A 344 -20.05 -21.36 5.98
C GLY A 344 -20.51 -21.60 4.53
N SER A 345 -20.84 -20.53 3.81
CA SER A 345 -21.24 -20.59 2.40
C SER A 345 -20.04 -20.57 1.44
N VAL A 346 -18.92 -19.94 1.84
CA VAL A 346 -17.66 -19.93 1.08
C VAL A 346 -16.49 -20.28 2.00
N PRO A 347 -16.29 -21.57 2.34
CA PRO A 347 -15.20 -22.02 3.21
C PRO A 347 -13.82 -21.63 2.68
N CYS A 348 -12.89 -21.31 3.59
CA CYS A 348 -11.49 -21.10 3.28
C CYS A 348 -10.84 -22.40 2.76
N LYS A 349 -10.00 -22.32 1.72
CA LYS A 349 -9.42 -23.50 1.04
C LYS A 349 -7.91 -23.40 0.91
N GLN A 350 -7.22 -24.54 0.92
CA GLN A 350 -5.75 -24.60 0.72
C GLN A 350 -4.99 -23.69 1.71
N ILE A 351 -5.44 -23.64 2.96
CA ILE A 351 -4.70 -22.98 4.04
C ILE A 351 -3.57 -23.91 4.49
N THR A 352 -2.35 -23.40 4.62
CA THR A 352 -1.18 -24.15 5.07
C THR A 352 -0.59 -23.49 6.31
N LEU A 353 -0.54 -24.22 7.42
CA LEU A 353 0.21 -23.83 8.62
C LEU A 353 1.49 -24.68 8.71
N ALA A 354 2.64 -24.04 8.92
CA ALA A 354 3.91 -24.75 9.09
C ALA A 354 4.78 -24.08 10.16
N ASN A 355 5.25 -24.83 11.16
CA ASN A 355 6.14 -24.31 12.22
C ASN A 355 5.56 -23.05 12.91
N ILE A 356 4.41 -23.20 13.56
CA ILE A 356 3.77 -22.16 14.37
C ILE A 356 4.17 -22.35 15.84
N ASN A 357 4.66 -21.29 16.49
CA ASN A 357 5.14 -21.30 17.88
C ASN A 357 4.76 -20.01 18.64
N LEU A 358 3.48 -19.85 18.90
CA LEU A 358 2.86 -18.71 19.58
C LEU A 358 2.50 -19.09 21.02
N ALA A 359 3.23 -18.53 21.99
CA ALA A 359 2.96 -18.71 23.41
C ALA A 359 1.95 -17.66 23.91
N TYR A 360 1.10 -18.05 24.85
CA TYR A 360 0.30 -17.13 25.68
C TYR A 360 0.60 -17.42 27.15
N ARG A 361 0.75 -16.36 27.95
CA ARG A 361 1.20 -16.44 29.37
C ARG A 361 0.19 -15.81 30.34
N GLY A 362 -1.03 -15.55 29.90
CA GLY A 362 -2.08 -14.96 30.73
C GLY A 362 -2.97 -16.00 31.43
N PRO A 363 -4.03 -15.56 32.14
CA PRO A 363 -4.98 -16.44 32.80
C PRO A 363 -5.70 -17.37 31.81
N GLY A 364 -6.08 -18.56 32.28
CA GLY A 364 -6.90 -19.52 31.53
C GLY A 364 -6.11 -20.59 30.75
N GLY A 365 -4.80 -20.71 30.94
CA GLY A 365 -3.96 -21.76 30.34
C GLY A 365 -3.19 -21.31 29.09
N PRO A 366 -2.57 -22.24 28.34
CA PRO A 366 -1.77 -21.91 27.16
C PRO A 366 -2.62 -21.37 25.99
N ALA A 367 -1.94 -20.91 24.94
CA ALA A 367 -2.57 -20.48 23.70
C ALA A 367 -3.42 -21.60 23.07
N ILE A 368 -4.44 -21.21 22.30
CA ILE A 368 -5.29 -22.10 21.52
C ILE A 368 -5.45 -21.62 20.08
N SER A 369 -5.83 -22.55 19.20
CA SER A 369 -6.31 -22.27 17.85
C SER A 369 -7.84 -22.45 17.81
N ALA A 370 -8.56 -21.56 17.12
CA ALA A 370 -10.02 -21.61 16.97
C ALA A 370 -10.43 -21.32 15.52
N CYS A 371 -10.95 -22.33 14.82
CA CYS A 371 -11.17 -22.25 13.38
C CYS A 371 -12.54 -22.83 12.98
N SER A 372 -13.21 -22.17 12.04
CA SER A 372 -14.52 -22.56 11.50
C SER A 372 -14.48 -22.50 9.97
N ASN A 373 -15.06 -23.51 9.30
CA ASN A 373 -15.16 -23.58 7.83
C ASN A 373 -13.80 -23.41 7.10
N VAL A 374 -12.72 -23.96 7.67
CA VAL A 374 -11.39 -23.94 7.07
C VAL A 374 -11.04 -25.32 6.52
N ARG A 375 -10.41 -25.37 5.34
CA ARG A 375 -9.86 -26.60 4.77
C ARG A 375 -8.40 -26.37 4.42
N GLY A 376 -7.50 -27.12 5.06
CA GLY A 376 -6.07 -26.89 4.96
C GLY A 376 -5.24 -28.10 5.33
N LYS A 377 -3.96 -27.85 5.61
CA LYS A 377 -3.01 -28.83 6.17
C LYS A 377 -2.06 -28.12 7.13
N ALA A 378 -1.72 -28.79 8.23
CA ALA A 378 -0.73 -28.31 9.19
C ALA A 378 0.50 -29.23 9.20
N TYR A 379 1.71 -28.66 9.32
CA TYR A 379 2.98 -29.38 9.27
C TYR A 379 3.98 -28.87 10.32
N GLY A 380 4.94 -29.72 10.70
CA GLY A 380 6.01 -29.34 11.63
C GLY A 380 5.49 -28.99 13.03
N GLN A 381 6.15 -28.06 13.71
CA GLN A 381 5.72 -27.63 15.05
C GLN A 381 4.38 -26.87 14.96
N GLN A 382 3.44 -27.18 15.86
CA GLN A 382 2.17 -26.48 16.00
C GLN A 382 1.91 -26.22 17.50
N LEU A 383 2.35 -25.06 17.96
CA LEU A 383 2.04 -24.49 19.27
C LEU A 383 1.43 -23.09 19.04
N PRO A 384 0.14 -22.85 19.36
CA PRO A 384 -0.87 -23.81 19.80
C PRO A 384 -1.11 -24.94 18.79
N PRO A 385 -1.73 -26.07 19.21
CA PRO A 385 -2.12 -27.14 18.31
C PRO A 385 -2.93 -26.63 17.11
N GLY A 386 -2.66 -27.17 15.93
CA GLY A 386 -3.31 -26.77 14.68
C GLY A 386 -4.82 -27.04 14.69
N CYS A 387 -5.55 -26.28 13.87
CA CYS A 387 -7.02 -26.30 13.76
C CYS A 387 -7.54 -26.68 12.35
N LEU A 388 -6.67 -27.22 11.50
CA LEU A 388 -6.89 -27.47 10.08
C LEU A 388 -7.15 -28.95 9.77
#